data_AF-A0A8H9NRN8-F1
#
_entry.id   AF-A0A8H9NRN8-F1
#
_cell.length_a   1.000
_cell.length_b   1.000
_cell.length_c   1.000
_cell.angle_alpha   90.00
_cell.angle_beta   90.00
_cell.angle_gamma   90.00
#
_symmetry.space_group_name_H-M   'P 1'
#
loop_
_entity.id
_entity.type
_entity.pdbx_description
1 polymer ?
#
loop_
_entity_poly.entity_id
_entity_poly.type
_entity_poly.pdbx_seq_one_letter_code
_entity_poly.pdbx_strand_id
1 'polypeptide(L)'
;MIARIWSGESPLWRLLLPLSWLYGLVSGGIRLCYTLGIKRAWRAPVPVVVVGNLTAGGNGKTPVVIWLVEQLQQRGLRVGVVSRGYGGKAASYPLLLNAETTTAEAGDEPVLIYQRTGVPVAVSPNRADAVKAILAHHDVQIIVTDDGLQHYRLARDIEIVVVDGVRRFGNGWWLPAGPMRERAGRLKTVDAVIVNGGIPQTGEIPMRLTAGLAVNLRTGERRDVAQLQNVVAMAGIGHPPRFFATLEACGVQPQKCVPLADHQTLTSRDVNGLLNTSQTLVMTEKDAVKCRAFAEDNWWYLPVDAHLSGTEPETLLEKLISLAR
;
A
#
# COMPACT_ATOMS: atom_id res chain seq x y z
N MET A 1 -2.48 22.13 -4.22
CA MET A 1 -3.10 22.40 -5.54
C MET A 1 -3.79 21.17 -6.12
N ILE A 2 -3.08 20.05 -6.36
CA ILE A 2 -3.66 18.81 -6.95
C ILE A 2 -4.83 18.26 -6.14
N ALA A 3 -4.73 18.22 -4.81
CA ALA A 3 -5.82 17.74 -3.95
C ALA A 3 -7.15 18.50 -4.17
N ARG A 4 -7.10 19.82 -4.40
CA ARG A 4 -8.28 20.67 -4.67
C ARG A 4 -8.85 20.46 -6.07
N ILE A 5 -8.01 20.10 -7.03
CA ILE A 5 -8.45 19.73 -8.39
C ILE A 5 -9.18 18.39 -8.32
N TRP A 6 -8.57 17.39 -7.66
CA TRP A 6 -9.12 16.04 -7.53
C TRP A 6 -10.33 15.94 -6.60
N SER A 7 -10.49 16.85 -5.63
CA SER A 7 -11.72 16.96 -4.83
C SER A 7 -12.86 17.67 -5.59
N GLY A 8 -12.54 18.37 -6.68
CA GLY A 8 -13.51 19.15 -7.46
C GLY A 8 -13.71 20.60 -6.99
N GLU A 9 -13.03 21.02 -5.91
CA GLU A 9 -13.08 22.38 -5.38
C GLU A 9 -12.51 23.44 -6.34
N SER A 10 -11.58 23.05 -7.21
CA SER A 10 -10.97 23.96 -8.19
C SER A 10 -11.53 23.73 -9.59
N PRO A 11 -12.09 24.76 -10.28
CA PRO A 11 -12.65 24.59 -11.63
C PRO A 11 -11.60 24.19 -12.69
N LEU A 12 -10.31 24.25 -12.36
CA LEU A 12 -9.21 23.82 -13.22
C LEU A 12 -9.32 22.36 -13.68
N TRP A 13 -10.02 21.50 -12.95
CA TRP A 13 -10.23 20.11 -13.41
C TRP A 13 -10.97 20.05 -14.76
N ARG A 14 -11.81 21.05 -15.08
CA ARG A 14 -12.54 21.12 -16.35
C ARG A 14 -11.59 21.28 -17.54
N LEU A 15 -10.52 22.04 -17.38
CA LEU A 15 -9.49 22.23 -18.41
C LEU A 15 -8.69 20.95 -18.65
N LEU A 16 -8.59 20.08 -17.65
CA LEU A 16 -7.89 18.79 -17.71
C LEU A 16 -8.76 17.64 -18.24
N LEU A 17 -10.05 17.89 -18.50
CA LEU A 17 -10.96 16.86 -19.00
C LEU A 17 -10.49 16.23 -20.30
N PRO A 18 -10.09 16.96 -21.36
CA PRO A 18 -9.68 16.34 -22.62
C PRO A 18 -8.55 15.32 -22.43
N LEU A 19 -7.58 15.62 -21.56
CA LEU A 19 -6.50 14.70 -21.20
C LEU A 19 -7.01 13.46 -20.43
N SER A 20 -8.03 13.65 -19.61
CA SER A 20 -8.64 12.56 -18.83
C SER A 20 -9.47 11.63 -19.70
N TRP A 21 -10.13 12.15 -20.74
CA TRP A 21 -10.78 11.35 -21.77
C TRP A 21 -9.77 10.54 -22.56
N LEU A 22 -8.66 11.15 -22.97
CA LEU A 22 -7.58 10.43 -23.65
C LEU A 22 -7.00 9.31 -22.76
N TYR A 23 -6.75 9.60 -21.48
CA TYR A 23 -6.31 8.59 -20.52
C TYR A 23 -7.32 7.43 -20.40
N GLY A 24 -8.61 7.76 -20.28
CA GLY A 24 -9.68 6.76 -20.21
C GLY A 24 -9.76 5.88 -21.45
N LEU A 25 -9.60 6.46 -22.64
CA LEU A 25 -9.57 5.74 -23.92
C LEU A 25 -8.39 4.78 -24.00
N VAL A 26 -7.17 5.23 -23.66
CA VAL A 26 -5.97 4.39 -23.69
C VAL A 26 -6.07 3.26 -22.65
N SER A 27 -6.43 3.58 -21.41
CA SER A 27 -6.59 2.61 -20.34
C SER A 27 -7.68 1.58 -20.66
N GLY A 28 -8.83 2.04 -21.16
CA GLY A 28 -9.93 1.19 -21.61
C GLY A 28 -9.55 0.29 -22.78
N GLY A 29 -8.83 0.83 -23.78
CA GLY A 29 -8.31 0.06 -24.91
C GLY A 29 -7.33 -1.03 -24.50
N ILE A 30 -6.39 -0.72 -23.59
CA ILE A 30 -5.47 -1.73 -23.03
C ILE A 30 -6.25 -2.85 -22.36
N ARG A 31 -7.21 -2.52 -21.48
CA ARG A 31 -8.05 -3.52 -20.82
C ARG A 31 -8.79 -4.38 -21.83
N LEU A 32 -9.44 -3.74 -22.81
CA LEU A 32 -10.22 -4.42 -23.84
C LEU A 32 -9.37 -5.44 -24.62
N CYS A 33 -8.13 -5.08 -24.96
CA CYS A 33 -7.19 -5.98 -25.62
C CYS A 33 -6.89 -7.25 -24.82
N TYR A 34 -6.85 -7.19 -23.49
CA TYR A 34 -6.65 -8.39 -22.66
C TYR A 34 -7.95 -9.15 -22.44
N THR A 35 -9.08 -8.47 -22.23
CA THR A 35 -10.37 -9.14 -22.04
C THR A 35 -10.86 -9.84 -23.30
N LEU A 36 -10.55 -9.31 -24.49
CA LEU A 36 -10.84 -9.94 -25.78
C LEU A 36 -9.78 -10.97 -26.21
N GLY A 37 -8.73 -11.19 -25.41
CA GLY A 37 -7.67 -12.16 -25.72
C GLY A 37 -6.70 -11.75 -26.85
N ILE A 38 -6.79 -10.51 -27.35
CA ILE A 38 -5.87 -9.96 -28.35
C ILE A 38 -4.43 -9.94 -27.81
N LYS A 39 -4.28 -9.60 -26.53
CA LYS A 39 -3.02 -9.72 -25.79
C LYS A 39 -3.11 -10.88 -24.80
N ARG A 40 -2.05 -11.70 -24.75
CA ARG A 40 -1.97 -12.85 -23.83
C ARG A 40 -1.51 -12.40 -22.45
N ALA A 41 -2.28 -12.76 -21.42
CA ALA A 41 -1.84 -12.70 -20.04
C ALA A 41 -1.06 -13.98 -19.71
N TRP A 42 0.05 -13.86 -18.99
CA TRP A 42 0.78 -15.02 -18.48
C TRP A 42 0.10 -15.51 -17.20
N ARG A 43 -0.20 -16.80 -17.12
CA ARG A 43 -0.85 -17.45 -15.97
C ARG A 43 0.21 -18.20 -15.17
N ALA A 44 0.26 -17.91 -13.87
CA ALA A 44 1.15 -18.59 -12.94
C ALA A 44 0.63 -20.01 -12.66
N PRO A 45 1.51 -20.96 -12.27
CA PRO A 45 1.11 -22.30 -11.86
C PRO A 45 0.43 -22.33 -10.47
N VAL A 46 0.46 -21.22 -9.74
CA VAL A 46 -0.19 -21.03 -8.43
C VAL A 46 -1.18 -19.86 -8.50
N PRO A 47 -2.21 -19.81 -7.64
CA PRO A 47 -3.17 -18.72 -7.63
C PRO A 47 -2.52 -17.36 -7.40
N VAL A 48 -3.03 -16.34 -8.10
CA VAL A 48 -2.58 -14.95 -7.98
C VAL A 48 -3.71 -14.06 -7.49
N VAL A 49 -3.49 -13.42 -6.34
CA VAL A 49 -4.42 -12.48 -5.69
C VAL A 49 -3.90 -11.06 -5.87
N VAL A 50 -4.67 -10.20 -6.52
CA VAL A 50 -4.30 -8.80 -6.72
C VAL A 50 -5.00 -7.93 -5.68
N VAL A 51 -4.22 -7.24 -4.86
CA VAL A 51 -4.73 -6.16 -3.99
C VAL A 51 -4.36 -4.83 -4.64
N GLY A 52 -5.35 -4.01 -4.98
CA GLY A 52 -5.08 -2.73 -5.62
C GLY A 52 -6.10 -1.66 -5.31
N ASN A 53 -6.01 -0.55 -6.02
CA ASN A 53 -6.98 0.54 -5.91
C ASN A 53 -7.35 1.15 -7.26
N LEU A 54 -8.45 1.90 -7.26
CA LEU A 54 -8.94 2.62 -8.44
C LEU A 54 -8.48 4.08 -8.50
N THR A 55 -7.84 4.61 -7.46
CA THR A 55 -7.41 6.01 -7.37
C THR A 55 -5.91 6.15 -7.17
N ALA A 56 -5.31 7.26 -7.57
CA ALA A 56 -3.98 7.65 -7.17
C ALA A 56 -4.00 8.17 -5.72
N GLY A 57 -3.07 7.69 -4.89
CA GLY A 57 -2.94 8.07 -3.48
C GLY A 57 -2.98 6.88 -2.52
N GLY A 58 -2.73 7.18 -1.24
CA GLY A 58 -2.67 6.19 -0.17
C GLY A 58 -4.06 5.76 0.31
N ASN A 59 -4.55 4.61 -0.18
CA ASN A 59 -5.84 4.03 0.22
C ASN A 59 -5.72 2.97 1.34
N GLY A 60 -4.51 2.67 1.80
CA GLY A 60 -4.27 1.59 2.78
C GLY A 60 -4.16 0.20 2.15
N LYS A 61 -3.60 0.09 0.93
CA LYS A 61 -3.31 -1.21 0.29
C LYS A 61 -2.29 -2.02 1.08
N THR A 62 -1.18 -1.40 1.48
CA THR A 62 -0.09 -2.10 2.17
C THR A 62 -0.55 -2.77 3.46
N PRO A 63 -1.35 -2.13 4.35
CA PRO A 63 -1.97 -2.83 5.49
C PRO A 63 -2.85 -4.02 5.09
N VAL A 64 -3.62 -3.93 4.00
CA VAL A 64 -4.44 -5.05 3.50
C VAL A 64 -3.57 -6.20 2.99
N VAL A 65 -2.48 -5.89 2.27
CA VAL A 65 -1.53 -6.91 1.80
C VAL A 65 -0.88 -7.62 2.98
N ILE A 66 -0.40 -6.87 3.98
CA ILE A 66 0.19 -7.43 5.21
C ILE A 66 -0.82 -8.31 5.94
N TRP A 67 -2.02 -7.81 6.20
CA TRP A 67 -3.10 -8.58 6.82
C TRP A 67 -3.39 -9.87 6.06
N LEU A 68 -3.52 -9.80 4.74
CA LEU A 68 -3.82 -10.96 3.92
C LEU A 68 -2.71 -12.01 4.01
N VAL A 69 -1.46 -11.58 3.91
CA VAL A 69 -0.29 -12.45 4.02
C VAL A 69 -0.24 -13.13 5.39
N GLU A 70 -0.37 -12.37 6.47
CA GLU A 70 -0.35 -12.89 7.84
C GLU A 70 -1.50 -13.88 8.08
N GLN A 71 -2.72 -13.58 7.61
CA GLN A 71 -3.87 -14.46 7.74
C GLN A 71 -3.71 -15.78 6.97
N LEU A 72 -3.09 -15.75 5.79
CA LEU A 72 -2.81 -16.95 5.00
C LEU A 72 -1.67 -17.77 5.61
N GLN A 73 -0.61 -17.12 6.13
CA GLN A 73 0.48 -17.78 6.85
C GLN A 73 -0.03 -18.47 8.12
N GLN A 74 -0.89 -17.81 8.90
CA GLN A 74 -1.52 -18.39 10.11
C GLN A 74 -2.34 -19.65 9.80
N ARG A 75 -2.84 -19.79 8.57
CA ARG A 75 -3.58 -20.96 8.08
C ARG A 75 -2.68 -21.97 7.36
N GLY A 76 -1.36 -21.81 7.45
CA GLY A 76 -0.35 -22.74 6.99
C GLY A 76 0.01 -22.64 5.50
N LEU A 77 -0.40 -21.59 4.79
CA LEU A 77 -0.04 -21.39 3.39
C LEU A 77 1.32 -20.70 3.26
N ARG A 78 2.12 -21.18 2.30
CA ARG A 78 3.36 -20.52 1.87
C ARG A 78 3.03 -19.43 0.87
N VAL A 79 3.10 -18.17 1.30
CA VAL A 79 2.73 -17.00 0.48
C VAL A 79 3.98 -16.38 -0.12
N GLY A 80 3.91 -15.92 -1.38
CA GLY A 80 4.89 -15.00 -1.97
C GLY A 80 4.24 -13.67 -2.31
N VAL A 81 4.98 -12.56 -2.23
CA VAL A 81 4.47 -11.23 -2.57
C VAL A 81 5.23 -10.66 -3.75
N VAL A 82 4.51 -10.13 -4.73
CA VAL A 82 5.10 -9.39 -5.85
C VAL A 82 4.64 -7.95 -5.88
N SER A 83 5.56 -7.04 -6.20
CA SER A 83 5.24 -5.63 -6.39
C SER A 83 5.98 -5.06 -7.60
N ARG A 84 5.61 -3.84 -7.99
CA ARG A 84 6.33 -3.09 -9.03
C ARG A 84 7.67 -2.54 -8.52
N GLY A 85 7.76 -2.26 -7.22
CA GLY A 85 8.88 -1.54 -6.62
C GLY A 85 8.85 -0.03 -6.91
N TYR A 86 7.70 0.61 -6.71
CA TYR A 86 7.56 2.05 -6.97
C TYR A 86 8.53 2.88 -6.11
N GLY A 87 9.23 3.82 -6.73
CA GLY A 87 10.28 4.62 -6.08
C GLY A 87 11.66 3.95 -6.04
N GLY A 88 11.71 2.61 -6.13
CA GLY A 88 12.95 1.83 -6.18
C GLY A 88 13.59 1.79 -7.57
N LYS A 89 14.91 1.64 -7.60
CA LYS A 89 15.74 1.45 -8.79
C LYS A 89 16.77 0.36 -8.56
N ALA A 90 16.34 -0.89 -8.69
CA ALA A 90 17.24 -2.04 -8.66
C ALA A 90 18.23 -2.00 -9.85
N ALA A 91 19.43 -2.51 -9.63
CA ALA A 91 20.44 -2.67 -10.69
C ALA A 91 20.01 -3.67 -11.76
N SER A 92 19.23 -4.69 -11.37
CA SER A 92 18.65 -5.67 -12.28
C SER A 92 17.26 -6.10 -11.80
N TYR A 93 16.42 -6.53 -12.75
CA TYR A 93 15.10 -7.08 -12.47
C TYR A 93 14.97 -8.47 -13.09
N PRO A 94 14.18 -9.38 -12.48
CA PRO A 94 13.49 -9.23 -11.20
C PRO A 94 14.46 -9.18 -10.01
N LEU A 95 14.14 -8.37 -8.99
CA LEU A 95 14.90 -8.32 -7.74
C LEU A 95 14.12 -9.08 -6.66
N LEU A 96 14.71 -10.15 -6.13
CA LEU A 96 14.24 -10.84 -4.95
C LEU A 96 14.82 -10.14 -3.71
N LEU A 97 13.97 -9.76 -2.76
CA LEU A 97 14.39 -9.05 -1.57
C LEU A 97 15.11 -10.00 -0.59
N ASN A 98 16.08 -9.45 0.12
CA ASN A 98 16.77 -10.03 1.26
C ASN A 98 16.85 -9.02 2.41
N ALA A 99 17.54 -9.37 3.50
CA ALA A 99 17.65 -8.51 4.69
C ALA A 99 18.41 -7.20 4.42
N GLU A 100 19.28 -7.19 3.42
CA GLU A 100 20.15 -6.08 3.04
C GLU A 100 19.50 -5.16 1.98
N THR A 101 18.41 -5.61 1.36
CA THR A 101 17.76 -4.89 0.27
C THR A 101 17.18 -3.56 0.76
N THR A 102 17.59 -2.48 0.12
CA THR A 102 17.23 -1.13 0.53
C THR A 102 15.93 -0.64 -0.11
N THR A 103 15.31 0.39 0.49
CA THR A 103 14.17 1.08 -0.14
C THR A 103 14.56 1.80 -1.43
N ALA A 104 15.84 2.18 -1.59
CA ALA A 104 16.35 2.74 -2.84
C ALA A 104 16.34 1.74 -3.99
N GLU A 105 16.49 0.45 -3.71
CA GLU A 105 16.47 -0.62 -4.71
C GLU A 105 15.06 -1.13 -4.98
N ALA A 106 14.31 -1.46 -3.91
CA ALA A 106 13.02 -2.14 -4.01
C ALA A 106 11.80 -1.23 -3.82
N GLY A 107 11.97 -0.01 -3.31
CA GLY A 107 10.88 0.88 -2.91
C GLY A 107 10.40 0.64 -1.47
N ASP A 108 9.63 1.59 -0.94
CA ASP A 108 9.23 1.59 0.48
C ASP A 108 8.28 0.42 0.83
N GLU A 109 7.25 0.20 0.01
CA GLU A 109 6.17 -0.76 0.30
C GLU A 109 6.67 -2.23 0.26
N PRO A 110 7.47 -2.67 -0.73
CA PRO A 110 7.98 -4.04 -0.74
C PRO A 110 8.92 -4.35 0.42
N VAL A 111 9.78 -3.39 0.79
CA VAL A 111 10.68 -3.52 1.95
C VAL A 111 9.88 -3.61 3.24
N LEU A 112 8.84 -2.78 3.38
CA LEU A 112 7.92 -2.85 4.52
C LEU A 112 7.23 -4.21 4.62
N ILE A 113 6.66 -4.71 3.52
CA ILE A 113 5.97 -6.01 3.51
C ILE A 113 6.96 -7.14 3.88
N TYR A 114 8.17 -7.14 3.30
CA TYR A 114 9.20 -8.12 3.61
C TYR A 114 9.57 -8.11 5.10
N GLN A 115 9.83 -6.93 5.68
CA GLN A 115 10.21 -6.80 7.09
C GLN A 115 9.08 -7.20 8.05
N ARG A 116 7.82 -6.96 7.69
CA ARG A 116 6.66 -7.29 8.53
C ARG A 116 6.29 -8.76 8.51
N THR A 117 6.32 -9.37 7.34
CA THR A 117 5.74 -10.71 7.13
C THR A 117 6.78 -11.82 7.01
N GLY A 118 8.03 -11.48 6.66
CA GLY A 118 9.11 -12.42 6.43
C GLY A 118 8.91 -13.35 5.23
N VAL A 119 7.90 -13.10 4.38
CA VAL A 119 7.65 -13.91 3.18
C VAL A 119 8.61 -13.55 2.05
N PRO A 120 8.82 -14.44 1.07
CA PRO A 120 9.50 -14.08 -0.17
C PRO A 120 8.81 -12.90 -0.87
N VAL A 121 9.56 -11.82 -1.08
CA VAL A 121 9.09 -10.63 -1.81
C VAL A 121 9.96 -10.42 -3.05
N ALA A 122 9.36 -10.19 -4.21
CA ALA A 122 10.07 -9.82 -5.42
C ALA A 122 9.47 -8.58 -6.09
N VAL A 123 10.34 -7.75 -6.66
CA VAL A 123 9.94 -6.56 -7.41
C VAL A 123 10.35 -6.66 -8.88
N SER A 124 9.45 -6.24 -9.77
CA SER A 124 9.74 -6.08 -11.20
C SER A 124 8.72 -5.16 -11.88
N PRO A 125 9.13 -4.31 -12.84
CA PRO A 125 8.19 -3.62 -13.72
C PRO A 125 7.23 -4.57 -14.43
N ASN A 126 7.70 -5.78 -14.77
CA ASN A 126 6.87 -6.88 -15.27
C ASN A 126 6.61 -7.90 -14.14
N ARG A 127 5.43 -7.83 -13.53
CA ARG A 127 5.05 -8.70 -12.40
C ARG A 127 5.16 -10.19 -12.71
N ALA A 128 4.95 -10.62 -13.95
CA ALA A 128 5.11 -12.02 -14.33
C ALA A 128 6.54 -12.52 -14.09
N ASP A 129 7.55 -11.67 -14.30
CA ASP A 129 8.94 -12.04 -14.08
C ASP A 129 9.30 -12.06 -12.59
N ALA A 130 8.69 -11.18 -11.77
CA ALA A 130 8.79 -11.28 -10.31
C ALA A 130 8.18 -12.58 -9.78
N VAL A 131 7.02 -13.00 -10.31
CA VAL A 131 6.38 -14.27 -9.93
C VAL A 131 7.27 -15.46 -10.29
N LYS A 132 7.83 -15.49 -11.51
CA LYS A 132 8.76 -16.55 -11.93
C LYS A 132 9.99 -16.61 -11.03
N ALA A 133 10.54 -15.47 -10.61
CA ALA A 133 11.68 -15.44 -9.71
C ALA A 133 11.35 -16.04 -8.34
N ILE A 134 10.21 -15.70 -7.74
CA ILE A 134 9.77 -16.31 -6.48
C ILE A 134 9.63 -17.83 -6.65
N LEU A 135 8.93 -18.28 -7.70
CA LEU A 135 8.68 -19.71 -7.93
C LEU A 135 9.95 -20.51 -8.23
N ALA A 136 11.00 -19.87 -8.75
CA ALA A 136 12.28 -20.51 -9.02
C ALA A 136 13.11 -20.76 -7.73
N HIS A 137 12.89 -19.95 -6.69
CA HIS A 137 13.70 -19.97 -5.46
C HIS A 137 12.93 -20.41 -4.22
N HIS A 138 11.60 -20.39 -4.26
CA HIS A 138 10.74 -20.67 -3.12
C HIS A 138 9.54 -21.53 -3.54
N ASP A 139 9.20 -22.49 -2.68
CA ASP A 139 7.98 -23.27 -2.78
C ASP A 139 6.81 -22.47 -2.18
N VAL A 140 6.21 -21.60 -2.99
CA VAL A 140 5.01 -20.83 -2.62
C VAL A 140 3.76 -21.46 -3.21
N GLN A 141 2.66 -21.43 -2.46
CA GLN A 141 1.36 -21.98 -2.86
C GLN A 141 0.40 -20.91 -3.37
N ILE A 142 0.67 -19.63 -3.07
CA ILE A 142 -0.17 -18.51 -3.48
C ILE A 142 0.68 -17.23 -3.60
N ILE A 143 0.36 -16.40 -4.58
CA ILE A 143 1.00 -15.10 -4.80
C ILE A 143 0.01 -13.98 -4.47
N VAL A 144 0.46 -13.00 -3.68
CA VAL A 144 -0.25 -11.74 -3.46
C VAL A 144 0.48 -10.61 -4.20
N THR A 145 -0.24 -9.79 -4.96
CA THR A 145 0.35 -8.63 -5.66
C THR A 145 -0.04 -7.33 -4.98
N ASP A 146 0.96 -6.56 -4.56
CA ASP A 146 0.77 -5.20 -4.03
C ASP A 146 0.67 -4.16 -5.16
N ASP A 147 -0.53 -3.63 -5.34
CA ASP A 147 -0.99 -2.85 -6.48
C ASP A 147 -0.85 -3.65 -7.79
N GLY A 148 -1.83 -3.64 -8.68
CA GLY A 148 -1.78 -4.58 -9.81
C GLY A 148 -3.02 -4.65 -10.68
N LEU A 149 -4.11 -3.99 -10.29
CA LEU A 149 -5.37 -4.01 -11.03
C LEU A 149 -5.20 -3.58 -12.50
N GLN A 150 -4.32 -2.62 -12.75
CA GLN A 150 -4.00 -2.13 -14.11
C GLN A 150 -2.96 -3.00 -14.86
N HIS A 151 -2.38 -4.02 -14.23
CA HIS A 151 -1.34 -4.87 -14.82
C HIS A 151 -1.91 -6.16 -15.40
N TYR A 152 -2.65 -6.03 -16.51
CA TYR A 152 -3.32 -7.13 -17.22
C TYR A 152 -2.41 -8.20 -17.84
N ARG A 153 -1.09 -7.98 -17.87
CA ARG A 153 -0.10 -8.96 -18.37
C ARG A 153 0.03 -10.19 -17.49
N LEU A 154 -0.26 -10.08 -16.19
CA LEU A 154 -0.30 -11.18 -15.25
C LEU A 154 -1.77 -11.58 -15.07
N ALA A 155 -2.08 -12.83 -15.38
CA ALA A 155 -3.39 -13.38 -15.09
C ALA A 155 -3.57 -13.47 -13.57
N ARG A 156 -4.79 -13.23 -13.11
CA ARG A 156 -5.17 -13.23 -11.70
C ARG A 156 -6.42 -14.05 -11.50
N ASP A 157 -6.53 -14.64 -10.32
CA ASP A 157 -7.65 -15.49 -9.95
C ASP A 157 -8.59 -14.74 -9.01
N ILE A 158 -8.08 -13.81 -8.20
CA ILE A 158 -8.87 -12.96 -7.30
C ILE A 158 -8.41 -11.50 -7.38
N GLU A 159 -9.37 -10.58 -7.40
CA GLU A 159 -9.15 -9.15 -7.35
C GLU A 159 -9.81 -8.50 -6.12
N ILE A 160 -9.00 -7.81 -5.33
CA ILE A 160 -9.43 -7.07 -4.14
C ILE A 160 -9.15 -5.58 -4.37
N VAL A 161 -10.17 -4.75 -4.21
CA VAL A 161 -10.05 -3.29 -4.33
C VAL A 161 -10.11 -2.65 -2.96
N VAL A 162 -9.12 -1.81 -2.64
CA VAL A 162 -9.11 -0.98 -1.44
C VAL A 162 -9.57 0.44 -1.76
N VAL A 163 -10.64 0.88 -1.10
CA VAL A 163 -11.26 2.20 -1.25
C VAL A 163 -11.03 3.01 0.03
N ASP A 164 -10.65 4.29 -0.11
CA ASP A 164 -10.66 5.22 1.02
C ASP A 164 -12.11 5.60 1.34
N GLY A 165 -12.62 5.24 2.51
CA GLY A 165 -14.03 5.43 2.86
C GLY A 165 -14.45 6.88 3.07
N VAL A 166 -13.50 7.79 3.26
CA VAL A 166 -13.77 9.23 3.44
C VAL A 166 -13.69 9.96 2.11
N ARG A 167 -12.59 9.78 1.37
CA ARG A 167 -12.34 10.48 0.10
C ARG A 167 -12.99 9.81 -1.11
N ARG A 168 -13.33 8.53 -0.99
CA ARG A 168 -13.93 7.69 -2.04
C ARG A 168 -13.17 7.88 -3.37
N PHE A 169 -13.82 8.47 -4.37
CA PHE A 169 -13.28 8.63 -5.72
C PHE A 169 -12.99 10.09 -6.12
N GLY A 170 -12.98 11.02 -5.16
CA GLY A 170 -12.85 12.46 -5.44
C GLY A 170 -13.94 12.95 -6.38
N ASN A 171 -13.57 13.72 -7.41
CA ASN A 171 -14.50 14.24 -8.42
C ASN A 171 -14.95 13.20 -9.47
N GLY A 172 -14.55 11.93 -9.35
CA GLY A 172 -15.00 10.83 -10.21
C GLY A 172 -14.41 10.80 -11.63
N TRP A 173 -13.43 11.67 -11.91
CA TRP A 173 -12.75 11.72 -13.20
C TRP A 173 -11.44 10.94 -13.20
N TRP A 174 -11.04 10.50 -14.40
CA TRP A 174 -9.73 9.93 -14.63
C TRP A 174 -8.61 10.94 -14.40
N LEU A 175 -7.40 10.42 -14.21
CA LEU A 175 -6.19 11.24 -14.29
C LEU A 175 -6.08 11.94 -15.66
N PRO A 176 -5.65 13.21 -15.72
CA PRO A 176 -5.23 14.06 -14.60
C PRO A 176 -6.35 14.93 -13.97
N ALA A 177 -7.55 15.02 -14.55
CA ALA A 177 -8.63 15.88 -14.01
C ALA A 177 -9.14 15.41 -12.65
N GLY A 178 -9.10 14.11 -12.41
CA GLY A 178 -9.46 13.48 -11.14
C GLY A 178 -8.45 12.44 -10.70
N PRO A 179 -8.68 11.81 -9.54
CA PRO A 179 -7.73 10.86 -8.98
C PRO A 179 -7.85 9.46 -9.60
N MET A 180 -8.85 9.16 -10.43
CA MET A 180 -9.15 7.77 -10.82
C MET A 180 -8.19 7.23 -11.89
N ARG A 181 -7.67 6.02 -11.66
CA ARG A 181 -6.96 5.19 -12.66
C ARG A 181 -7.95 4.37 -13.49
N GLU A 182 -9.04 3.94 -12.87
CA GLU A 182 -10.17 3.25 -13.49
C GLU A 182 -11.47 3.76 -12.85
N ARG A 183 -12.59 3.81 -13.59
CA ARG A 183 -13.86 4.34 -13.04
C ARG A 183 -14.48 3.39 -12.02
N ALA A 184 -15.37 3.92 -11.19
CA ALA A 184 -16.07 3.19 -10.12
C ALA A 184 -16.85 1.95 -10.62
N GLY A 185 -17.28 1.92 -11.88
CA GLY A 185 -17.90 0.74 -12.49
C GLY A 185 -17.02 -0.52 -12.41
N ARG A 186 -15.70 -0.38 -12.24
CA ARG A 186 -14.77 -1.50 -12.03
C ARG A 186 -15.10 -2.32 -10.78
N LEU A 187 -15.67 -1.70 -9.74
CA LEU A 187 -16.05 -2.39 -8.50
C LEU A 187 -17.06 -3.53 -8.72
N LYS A 188 -17.84 -3.49 -9.80
CA LYS A 188 -18.81 -4.56 -10.13
C LYS A 188 -18.17 -5.84 -10.65
N THR A 189 -16.86 -5.82 -10.92
CA THR A 189 -16.13 -6.90 -11.60
C THR A 189 -14.99 -7.46 -10.77
N VAL A 190 -14.89 -7.05 -9.50
CA VAL A 190 -13.86 -7.54 -8.57
C VAL A 190 -14.50 -8.47 -7.56
N ASP A 191 -13.70 -9.33 -6.95
CA ASP A 191 -14.18 -10.35 -6.01
C ASP A 191 -14.49 -9.77 -4.62
N ALA A 192 -13.76 -8.73 -4.21
CA ALA A 192 -13.99 -8.06 -2.94
C ALA A 192 -13.64 -6.56 -3.00
N VAL A 193 -14.39 -5.78 -2.22
CA VAL A 193 -14.12 -4.36 -2.00
C VAL A 193 -13.91 -4.15 -0.51
N ILE A 194 -12.73 -3.69 -0.13
CA ILE A 194 -12.38 -3.33 1.25
C ILE A 194 -12.39 -1.81 1.37
N VAL A 195 -13.03 -1.29 2.43
CA VAL A 195 -13.15 0.14 2.66
C VAL A 195 -12.40 0.53 3.92
N ASN A 196 -11.43 1.44 3.76
CA ASN A 196 -10.61 1.95 4.83
C ASN A 196 -11.27 3.18 5.50
N GLY A 197 -11.80 3.00 6.70
CA GLY A 197 -12.49 4.05 7.45
C GLY A 197 -13.79 4.51 6.79
N GLY A 198 -14.35 5.63 7.26
CA GLY A 198 -15.63 6.15 6.75
C GLY A 198 -16.83 5.21 6.98
N ILE A 199 -17.88 5.39 6.19
CA ILE A 199 -19.10 4.57 6.26
C ILE A 199 -19.06 3.57 5.09
N PRO A 200 -19.04 2.25 5.37
CA PRO A 200 -19.05 1.23 4.32
C PRO A 200 -20.39 1.23 3.58
N GLN A 201 -20.37 0.99 2.26
CA GLN A 201 -21.56 0.76 1.45
C GLN A 201 -21.91 -0.73 1.41
N THR A 202 -23.11 -1.06 0.95
CA THR A 202 -23.57 -2.45 0.80
C THR A 202 -22.60 -3.27 -0.06
N GLY A 203 -22.17 -4.42 0.46
CA GLY A 203 -21.22 -5.32 -0.20
C GLY A 203 -19.75 -4.92 -0.05
N GLU A 204 -19.45 -3.87 0.72
CA GLU A 204 -18.09 -3.49 1.06
C GLU A 204 -17.67 -4.04 2.42
N ILE A 205 -16.46 -4.59 2.50
CA ILE A 205 -15.87 -5.10 3.74
C ILE A 205 -15.27 -3.94 4.53
N PRO A 206 -15.78 -3.63 5.74
CA PRO A 206 -15.24 -2.54 6.54
C PRO A 206 -13.86 -2.91 7.10
N MET A 207 -12.91 -2.01 6.91
CA MET A 207 -11.58 -2.06 7.51
C MET A 207 -11.34 -0.82 8.37
N ARG A 208 -10.78 -1.04 9.56
CA ARG A 208 -10.22 0.01 10.40
C ARG A 208 -8.73 -0.25 10.58
N LEU A 209 -7.95 0.83 10.57
CA LEU A 209 -6.55 0.77 10.95
C LEU A 209 -6.47 1.02 12.45
N THR A 210 -5.85 0.11 13.19
CA THR A 210 -5.58 0.28 14.62
C THR A 210 -4.08 0.44 14.82
N ALA A 211 -3.70 1.40 15.65
CA ALA A 211 -2.32 1.56 16.05
C ALA A 211 -1.90 0.42 16.98
N GLY A 212 -0.70 -0.11 16.74
CA GLY A 212 -0.02 -1.01 17.67
C GLY A 212 0.79 -0.24 18.72
N LEU A 213 1.74 -0.92 19.36
CA LEU A 213 2.73 -0.26 20.22
C LEU A 213 3.75 0.50 19.36
N ALA A 214 4.17 1.67 19.82
CA ALA A 214 5.29 2.38 19.22
C ALA A 214 6.56 1.54 19.36
N VAL A 215 7.34 1.46 18.28
CA VAL A 215 8.56 0.66 18.22
C VAL A 215 9.76 1.57 18.00
N ASN A 216 10.77 1.44 18.87
CA ASN A 216 12.03 2.14 18.71
C ASN A 216 12.76 1.61 17.48
N LEU A 217 13.17 2.50 16.59
CA LEU A 217 13.70 2.12 15.29
C LEU A 217 15.07 1.44 15.37
N ARG A 218 15.86 1.73 16.44
CA ARG A 218 17.19 1.17 16.65
C ARG A 218 17.17 -0.08 17.53
N THR A 219 16.48 -0.02 18.68
CA THR A 219 16.51 -1.09 19.69
C THR A 219 15.41 -2.13 19.50
N GLY A 220 14.35 -1.80 18.75
CA GLY A 220 13.15 -2.64 18.63
C GLY A 220 12.27 -2.66 19.88
N GLU A 221 12.60 -1.83 20.89
CA GLU A 221 11.79 -1.67 22.09
C GLU A 221 10.35 -1.26 21.74
N ARG A 222 9.36 -1.84 22.44
CA ARG A 222 7.95 -1.54 22.24
C ARG A 222 7.35 -0.85 23.46
N ARG A 223 6.67 0.27 23.26
CA ARG A 223 5.98 1.02 24.32
C ARG A 223 4.65 1.56 23.84
N ASP A 224 3.78 1.87 24.79
CA ASP A 224 2.61 2.69 24.48
C ASP A 224 3.09 4.06 24.01
N VAL A 225 2.55 4.52 22.87
CA VAL A 225 2.92 5.81 22.28
C VAL A 225 2.60 6.98 23.23
N ALA A 226 1.58 6.83 24.09
CA ALA A 226 1.21 7.79 25.13
C ALA A 226 2.29 8.01 26.19
N GLN A 227 3.24 7.07 26.34
CA GLN A 227 4.36 7.19 27.27
C GLN A 227 5.52 8.02 26.71
N LEU A 228 5.52 8.30 25.41
CA LEU A 228 6.56 9.11 24.77
C LEU A 228 6.31 10.59 25.07
N GLN A 229 7.39 11.31 25.39
CA GLN A 229 7.36 12.73 25.72
C GLN A 229 8.03 13.57 24.63
N ASN A 230 7.65 14.84 24.56
CA ASN A 230 8.18 15.82 23.60
C ASN A 230 8.11 15.31 22.15
N VAL A 231 6.96 14.76 21.77
CA VAL A 231 6.79 14.09 20.48
C VAL A 231 6.75 15.11 19.34
N VAL A 232 7.57 14.87 18.32
CA VAL A 232 7.45 15.44 16.98
C VAL A 232 6.99 14.32 16.06
N ALA A 233 5.93 14.56 15.29
CA ALA A 233 5.38 13.57 14.38
C ALA A 233 5.75 13.89 12.94
N MET A 234 6.15 12.88 12.15
CA MET A 234 6.34 13.03 10.71
C MET A 234 5.61 11.94 9.91
N ALA A 235 5.12 12.30 8.73
CA ALA A 235 4.44 11.34 7.87
C ALA A 235 4.58 11.68 6.38
N GLY A 236 5.17 10.76 5.62
CA GLY A 236 5.34 10.76 4.16
C GLY A 236 4.43 9.74 3.48
N ILE A 237 3.14 9.79 3.78
CA ILE A 237 2.09 8.94 3.19
C ILE A 237 1.14 9.78 2.34
N GLY A 238 0.30 9.16 1.51
CA GLY A 238 -0.67 9.87 0.67
C GLY A 238 -1.70 10.75 1.40
N HIS A 239 -1.77 10.70 2.75
CA HIS A 239 -2.51 11.66 3.57
C HIS A 239 -1.95 11.77 4.99
N PRO A 240 -0.90 12.59 5.20
CA PRO A 240 -0.24 12.74 6.48
C PRO A 240 -1.18 13.08 7.67
N PRO A 241 -2.23 13.91 7.51
CA PRO A 241 -3.14 14.21 8.62
C PRO A 241 -3.78 12.99 9.29
N ARG A 242 -3.97 11.87 8.56
CA ARG A 242 -4.49 10.63 9.15
C ARG A 242 -3.58 10.10 10.26
N PHE A 243 -2.26 10.18 10.06
CA PHE A 243 -1.29 9.69 11.03
C PHE A 243 -1.30 10.55 12.30
N PHE A 244 -1.35 11.87 12.14
CA PHE A 244 -1.40 12.80 13.27
C PHE A 244 -2.68 12.60 14.10
N ALA A 245 -3.82 12.47 13.44
CA ALA A 245 -5.09 12.14 14.11
C ALA A 245 -5.04 10.78 14.83
N THR A 246 -4.27 9.82 14.32
CA THR A 246 -4.07 8.51 14.99
C THR A 246 -3.27 8.69 16.28
N LEU A 247 -2.21 9.51 16.27
CA LEU A 247 -1.44 9.82 17.49
C LEU A 247 -2.30 10.52 18.54
N GLU A 248 -3.11 11.50 18.12
CA GLU A 248 -4.06 12.21 18.99
C GLU A 248 -5.09 11.26 19.61
N ALA A 249 -5.64 10.32 18.82
CA ALA A 249 -6.55 9.30 19.32
C ALA A 249 -5.88 8.31 20.29
N CYS A 250 -4.56 8.13 20.19
CA CYS A 250 -3.76 7.36 21.15
C CYS A 250 -3.32 8.17 22.37
N GLY A 251 -3.82 9.40 22.55
CA GLY A 251 -3.52 10.24 23.71
C GLY A 251 -2.23 11.06 23.60
N VAL A 252 -1.61 11.14 22.42
CA VAL A 252 -0.40 11.95 22.18
C VAL A 252 -0.77 13.23 21.45
N GLN A 253 -0.34 14.37 21.99
CA GLN A 253 -0.43 15.66 21.31
C GLN A 253 0.97 16.06 20.83
N PRO A 254 1.33 15.84 19.55
CA PRO A 254 2.66 16.19 19.06
C PRO A 254 2.90 17.70 19.17
N GLN A 255 4.08 18.10 19.61
CA GLN A 255 4.51 19.50 19.63
C GLN A 255 4.61 20.08 18.22
N LYS A 256 4.84 19.22 17.23
CA LYS A 256 5.00 19.57 15.83
C LYS A 256 4.61 18.39 14.95
N CYS A 257 3.82 18.68 13.91
CA CYS A 257 3.44 17.71 12.88
C CYS A 257 4.07 18.12 11.55
N VAL A 258 4.90 17.25 10.97
CA VAL A 258 5.64 17.49 9.74
C VAL A 258 5.08 16.61 8.61
N PRO A 259 4.21 17.16 7.73
CA PRO A 259 3.78 16.44 6.55
C PRO A 259 4.92 16.40 5.52
N LEU A 260 5.19 15.22 4.98
CA LEU A 260 6.18 14.99 3.93
C LEU A 260 5.49 14.54 2.65
N ALA A 261 6.18 14.63 1.51
CA ALA A 261 5.66 14.10 0.27
C ALA A 261 5.64 12.56 0.30
N ASP A 262 4.66 11.97 -0.36
CA ASP A 262 4.59 10.51 -0.50
C ASP A 262 5.81 10.02 -1.28
N HIS A 263 6.44 8.94 -0.79
CA HIS A 263 7.70 8.40 -1.34
C HIS A 263 8.89 9.37 -1.36
N GLN A 264 8.86 10.43 -0.55
CA GLN A 264 10.03 11.30 -0.37
C GLN A 264 11.22 10.49 0.14
N THR A 265 12.37 10.64 -0.52
CA THR A 265 13.67 10.13 -0.04
C THR A 265 14.12 10.95 1.16
N LEU A 266 14.62 10.28 2.20
CA LEU A 266 15.02 10.91 3.45
C LEU A 266 16.49 10.64 3.72
N THR A 267 17.22 11.69 4.08
CA THR A 267 18.58 11.59 4.63
C THR A 267 18.57 11.83 6.13
N SER A 268 19.63 11.40 6.82
CA SER A 268 19.82 11.71 8.24
C SER A 268 19.72 13.21 8.54
N ARG A 269 20.27 14.05 7.65
CA ARG A 269 20.21 15.51 7.79
C ARG A 269 18.78 16.05 7.72
N ASP A 270 17.97 15.53 6.80
CA ASP A 270 16.59 15.96 6.62
C ASP A 270 15.77 15.69 7.87
N VAL A 271 15.91 14.49 8.44
CA VAL A 271 15.14 14.04 9.60
C VAL A 271 15.64 14.72 10.88
N ASN A 272 16.96 14.83 11.06
CA ASN A 272 17.54 15.54 12.21
C ASN A 272 17.19 17.02 12.22
N GLY A 273 17.09 17.66 11.05
CA GLY A 273 16.64 19.05 10.94
C GLY A 273 15.18 19.28 11.41
N LEU A 274 14.40 18.22 11.64
CA LEU A 274 13.04 18.34 12.15
C LEU A 274 12.98 18.49 13.68
N LEU A 275 14.03 18.07 14.38
CA LEU A 275 14.07 17.82 15.83
C LEU A 275 15.04 18.77 16.55
N ASN A 276 14.78 18.97 17.84
CA ASN A 276 15.74 19.46 18.83
C ASN A 276 16.23 18.30 19.71
N THR A 277 17.35 18.48 20.42
CA THR A 277 18.04 17.43 21.20
C THR A 277 17.18 16.71 22.25
N SER A 278 16.10 17.34 22.74
CA SER A 278 15.21 16.78 23.78
C SER A 278 13.90 16.19 23.25
N GLN A 279 13.71 16.16 21.93
CA GLN A 279 12.46 15.73 21.30
C GLN A 279 12.51 14.27 20.88
N THR A 280 11.36 13.60 20.91
CA THR A 280 11.19 12.22 20.44
C THR A 280 10.53 12.24 19.08
N LEU A 281 11.11 11.58 18.08
CA LEU A 281 10.50 11.48 16.75
C LEU A 281 9.57 10.28 16.70
N VAL A 282 8.34 10.49 16.25
CA VAL A 282 7.40 9.40 15.93
C VAL A 282 7.01 9.50 14.46
N MET A 283 7.26 8.44 13.69
CA MET A 283 6.99 8.40 12.25
C MET A 283 6.06 7.27 11.85
N THR A 284 5.56 7.31 10.61
CA THR A 284 4.82 6.17 10.05
C THR A 284 5.76 4.99 9.83
N GLU A 285 5.22 3.78 9.87
CA GLU A 285 6.00 2.57 9.57
C GLU A 285 6.61 2.59 8.15
N LYS A 286 5.93 3.22 7.19
CA LYS A 286 6.45 3.42 5.83
C LYS A 286 7.66 4.36 5.78
N ASP A 287 7.73 5.36 6.65
CA ASP A 287 8.91 6.23 6.73
C ASP A 287 10.04 5.58 7.53
N ALA A 288 9.70 4.74 8.51
CA ALA A 288 10.66 3.99 9.33
C ALA A 288 11.61 3.13 8.48
N VAL A 289 11.09 2.45 7.45
CA VAL A 289 11.93 1.63 6.56
C VAL A 289 12.99 2.43 5.80
N LYS A 290 12.78 3.73 5.59
CA LYS A 290 13.75 4.64 4.94
C LYS A 290 14.81 5.11 5.93
N CYS A 291 14.42 5.29 7.19
CA CYS A 291 15.26 5.88 8.23
C CYS A 291 16.14 4.86 8.98
N ARG A 292 15.82 3.56 8.91
CA ARG A 292 16.43 2.51 9.74
C ARG A 292 17.97 2.51 9.72
N ALA A 293 18.58 2.77 8.56
CA ALA A 293 20.04 2.74 8.39
C ALA A 293 20.78 3.85 9.15
N PHE A 294 20.08 4.93 9.54
CA PHE A 294 20.67 6.09 10.22
C PHE A 294 19.83 6.53 11.42
N ALA A 295 19.05 5.62 11.99
CA ALA A 295 18.13 5.91 13.08
C ALA A 295 18.87 6.33 14.36
N GLU A 296 18.34 7.34 15.04
CA GLU A 296 18.80 7.76 16.36
C GLU A 296 17.99 7.10 17.50
N ASP A 297 18.51 7.18 18.72
CA ASP A 297 17.97 6.48 19.90
C ASP A 297 16.54 6.92 20.28
N ASN A 298 16.18 8.15 19.96
CA ASN A 298 14.89 8.78 20.22
C ASN A 298 13.92 8.67 19.03
N TRP A 299 14.19 7.82 18.04
CA TRP A 299 13.33 7.65 16.87
C TRP A 299 12.45 6.41 17.00
N TRP A 300 11.15 6.62 16.85
CA TRP A 300 10.12 5.62 16.98
C TRP A 300 9.23 5.63 15.74
N TYR A 301 8.59 4.49 15.47
CA TYR A 301 7.51 4.43 14.51
C TYR A 301 6.27 3.81 15.15
N LEU A 302 5.10 4.23 14.68
CA LEU A 302 3.83 3.66 15.11
C LEU A 302 3.29 2.75 14.01
N PRO A 303 3.36 1.42 14.17
CA PRO A 303 2.75 0.48 13.24
C PRO A 303 1.23 0.62 13.26
N VAL A 304 0.61 0.36 12.11
CA VAL A 304 -0.84 0.26 12.00
C VAL A 304 -1.20 -1.06 11.36
N ASP A 305 -2.15 -1.77 11.96
CA ASP A 305 -2.63 -3.06 11.49
C ASP A 305 -4.05 -2.91 10.94
N ALA A 306 -4.34 -3.65 9.87
CA ALA A 306 -5.67 -3.69 9.28
C ALA A 306 -6.55 -4.67 10.05
N HIS A 307 -7.65 -4.16 10.61
CA HIS A 307 -8.71 -4.95 11.21
C HIS A 307 -9.95 -4.89 10.33
N LEU A 308 -10.26 -6.01 9.69
CA LEU A 308 -11.48 -6.19 8.93
C LEU A 308 -12.57 -6.75 9.86
N SER A 309 -13.81 -6.27 9.70
CA SER A 309 -14.97 -6.73 10.49
C SER A 309 -16.00 -7.40 9.61
N GLY A 310 -16.85 -8.25 10.21
CA GLY A 310 -17.88 -9.01 9.49
C GLY A 310 -17.47 -10.46 9.21
N THR A 311 -18.33 -11.20 8.50
CA THR A 311 -18.08 -12.59 8.09
C THR A 311 -17.42 -12.68 6.71
N GLU A 312 -17.56 -11.63 5.91
CA GLU A 312 -17.04 -11.51 4.55
C GLU A 312 -15.51 -11.68 4.45
N PRO A 313 -14.67 -11.18 5.39
CA PRO A 313 -13.23 -11.45 5.37
C PRO A 313 -12.92 -12.94 5.46
N GLU A 314 -13.66 -13.70 6.27
CA GLU A 314 -13.42 -15.14 6.42
C GLU A 314 -13.85 -15.89 5.15
N THR A 315 -14.99 -15.54 4.55
CA THR A 315 -15.41 -16.11 3.26
C THR A 315 -14.37 -15.84 2.16
N LEU A 316 -13.76 -14.64 2.15
CA LEU A 316 -12.67 -14.33 1.23
C LEU A 316 -11.45 -15.23 1.49
N LEU A 317 -11.04 -15.40 2.75
CA LEU A 317 -9.90 -16.25 3.11
C LEU A 317 -10.16 -17.72 2.77
N GLU A 318 -11.35 -18.25 3.04
CA GLU A 318 -11.76 -19.61 2.66
C GLU A 318 -11.65 -19.82 1.14
N LYS A 319 -12.16 -18.86 0.35
CA LYS A 319 -12.03 -18.89 -1.11
C LYS A 319 -10.56 -18.96 -1.53
N LEU A 320 -9.69 -18.15 -0.92
CA LEU A 320 -8.25 -18.15 -1.25
C LEU A 320 -7.56 -19.46 -0.89
N ILE A 321 -7.90 -20.05 0.24
CA ILE A 321 -7.34 -21.34 0.66
C ILE A 321 -7.80 -22.45 -0.27
N SER A 322 -9.06 -22.42 -0.71
CA SER A 322 -9.60 -23.42 -1.66
C SER A 322 -8.93 -23.38 -3.03
N LEU A 323 -8.37 -22.23 -3.44
CA LEU A 323 -7.63 -22.11 -4.69
C LEU A 323 -6.20 -22.65 -4.58
N ALA A 324 -5.60 -22.60 -3.39
CA ALA A 324 -4.20 -22.94 -3.14
C ALA A 324 -3.97 -24.40 -2.71
N ARG A 325 -5.04 -25.15 -2.45
CA ARG A 325 -5.03 -26.58 -2.09
C ARG A 325 -5.58 -27.41 -3.25
#